data_AF-S4PB43-F1
#
_entry.id   AF-S4PB43-F1
#
_cell.length_a   1.000
_cell.length_b   1.000
_cell.length_c   1.000
_cell.angle_alpha   90.00
_cell.angle_beta   90.00
_cell.angle_gamma   90.00
#
_symmetry.space_group_name_H-M   'P 1'
#
loop_
_entity.id
_entity.type
_entity.pdbx_description
1 polymer ?
#
loop_
_entity_poly.entity_id
_entity_poly.type
_entity_poly.pdbx_seq_one_letter_code
_entity_poly.pdbx_strand_id
1 'polypeptide(L)'
;MDEWDQNQVQKAKNLAEIPICEEGEVSPDEFLSPTTHHDGRQKYDLIDVSQKRALVSNVTDAVEMLIQHFSPATDQAELAFLGDSKQSPACAKIALNALCPALYAIFRDGLKENIETSFGAVNNSVWQMVEATARQGPITKSLNELVLRINSEDAVTEGLVKFNAFILGLLNAQSVDAWVSYVRTRESILAKHYDSDSLILAGCVGESRCRALLDTLLASLEPLRLLPFSLDLMFEMRELHRSFKRIENDMRAASRLDISGEEQWRPGS
;
A
#
# COMPACT_ATOMS: atom_id res chain seq x y z
N MET A 1 74.08 -25.48 -18.28
CA MET A 1 73.00 -24.93 -17.44
C MET A 1 73.26 -23.42 -17.39
N ASP A 2 72.60 -22.56 -18.16
CA ASP A 2 71.37 -22.77 -18.93
C ASP A 2 71.27 -21.81 -20.11
N GLU A 3 70.71 -22.33 -21.21
CA GLU A 3 70.16 -21.62 -22.39
C GLU A 3 69.07 -20.57 -22.04
N TRP A 4 68.87 -20.26 -20.76
CA TRP A 4 67.88 -19.31 -20.26
C TRP A 4 68.39 -17.86 -20.21
N ASP A 5 69.67 -17.61 -19.96
CA ASP A 5 70.19 -16.23 -19.83
C ASP A 5 70.53 -15.57 -21.18
N GLN A 6 70.86 -16.36 -22.21
CA GLN A 6 71.07 -15.83 -23.57
C GLN A 6 69.76 -15.44 -24.27
N ASN A 7 68.64 -16.07 -23.91
CA ASN A 7 67.33 -15.78 -24.51
C ASN A 7 66.72 -14.47 -23.98
N GLN A 8 67.06 -14.04 -22.75
CA GLN A 8 66.57 -12.78 -22.18
C GLN A 8 67.32 -11.56 -22.72
N VAL A 9 68.63 -11.68 -22.99
CA VAL A 9 69.43 -10.59 -23.58
C VAL A 9 69.08 -10.37 -25.06
N GLN A 10 68.69 -11.41 -25.78
CA GLN A 10 68.28 -11.30 -27.19
C GLN A 10 66.86 -10.73 -27.36
N LYS A 11 65.98 -10.93 -26.37
CA LYS A 11 64.60 -10.40 -26.38
C LYS A 11 64.54 -8.92 -26.01
N ALA A 12 65.47 -8.42 -25.19
CA ALA A 12 65.56 -6.99 -24.84
C ALA A 12 66.16 -6.11 -25.96
N LYS A 13 66.89 -6.69 -26.91
CA LYS A 13 67.54 -5.96 -28.02
C LYS A 13 66.64 -5.73 -29.25
N ASN A 14 65.45 -6.31 -29.29
CA ASN A 14 64.51 -6.19 -30.42
C ASN A 14 63.32 -5.26 -30.15
N LEU A 15 63.29 -4.54 -29.02
CA LEU A 15 62.24 -3.57 -28.69
C LEU A 15 62.59 -2.10 -29.03
N ALA A 16 63.78 -1.85 -29.61
CA ALA A 16 64.25 -0.50 -29.89
C ALA A 16 64.09 -0.05 -31.36
N GLU A 17 63.50 -0.87 -32.22
CA GLU A 17 63.25 -0.54 -33.63
C GLU A 17 61.78 -0.77 -33.98
N ILE A 18 60.91 0.09 -33.44
CA ILE A 18 59.56 0.28 -33.98
C ILE A 18 59.51 1.71 -34.49
N PRO A 19 59.31 1.95 -35.81
CA PRO A 19 59.16 3.29 -36.35
C PRO A 19 57.90 3.93 -35.78
N ILE A 20 58.03 5.18 -35.32
CA ILE A 20 56.90 6.00 -34.87
C ILE A 20 56.11 6.38 -36.13
N CYS A 21 54.98 5.72 -36.34
CA CYS A 21 54.00 6.15 -37.33
C CYS A 21 53.24 7.36 -36.76
N GLU A 22 53.51 8.54 -37.31
CA GLU A 22 52.62 9.71 -37.14
C GLU A 22 51.30 9.41 -37.87
N GLU A 23 50.32 8.86 -37.14
CA GLU A 23 48.94 8.82 -37.61
C GLU A 23 48.30 10.18 -37.34
N GLY A 24 47.94 10.87 -38.42
CA GLY A 24 47.32 12.19 -38.38
C GLY A 24 46.01 12.18 -37.59
N GLU A 25 45.83 13.22 -36.78
CA GLU A 25 44.58 13.50 -36.09
C GLU A 25 43.46 13.74 -37.11
N VAL A 26 42.63 12.72 -37.34
CA VAL A 26 41.29 12.88 -37.90
C VAL A 26 40.30 12.80 -36.74
N SER A 27 39.70 13.95 -36.43
CA SER A 27 38.59 14.11 -35.49
C SER A 27 37.45 13.14 -35.83
N PRO A 28 37.00 12.26 -34.92
CA PRO A 28 35.80 11.48 -35.14
C PRO A 28 34.57 12.32 -34.76
N ASP A 29 34.25 13.33 -35.57
CA ASP A 29 32.88 13.80 -35.71
C ASP A 29 32.14 12.78 -36.59
N GLU A 30 31.68 11.67 -36.00
CA GLU A 30 30.58 10.81 -36.50
C GLU A 30 30.47 9.52 -35.64
N PHE A 31 30.21 9.68 -34.35
CA PHE A 31 29.48 8.63 -33.61
C PHE A 31 28.03 9.07 -33.49
N LEU A 32 27.24 8.68 -34.49
CA LEU A 32 25.79 8.55 -34.37
C LEU A 32 25.50 7.71 -33.11
N SER A 33 25.05 8.37 -32.05
CA SER A 33 24.60 7.71 -30.84
C SER A 33 23.43 6.78 -31.20
N PRO A 34 23.43 5.50 -30.77
CA PRO A 34 22.24 4.68 -30.87
C PRO A 34 21.15 5.33 -30.00
N THR A 35 20.18 5.97 -30.64
CA THR A 35 18.92 6.38 -30.02
C THR A 35 18.11 5.14 -29.70
N THR A 36 18.40 4.50 -28.58
CA THR A 36 17.55 3.47 -27.96
C THR A 36 17.51 3.67 -26.44
N HIS A 37 16.97 4.82 -26.02
CA HIS A 37 16.44 5.04 -24.66
C HIS A 37 15.06 5.71 -24.71
N HIS A 38 14.27 5.44 -25.75
CA HIS A 38 12.92 6.01 -25.88
C HIS A 38 11.80 5.09 -25.35
N ASP A 39 12.08 3.82 -25.04
CA ASP A 39 11.05 2.87 -24.58
C ASP A 39 10.69 2.98 -23.10
N GLY A 40 11.59 3.48 -22.25
CA GLY A 40 11.32 3.66 -20.82
C GLY A 40 10.52 4.92 -20.48
N ARG A 41 10.63 5.96 -21.31
CA ARG A 41 10.02 7.28 -21.07
C ARG A 41 8.55 7.33 -21.49
N GLN A 42 8.19 6.67 -22.59
CA GLN A 42 6.80 6.67 -23.09
C GLN A 42 5.82 5.91 -22.18
N LYS A 43 6.31 4.94 -21.39
CA LYS A 43 5.45 4.10 -20.53
C LYS A 43 4.75 4.89 -19.41
N TYR A 44 5.35 6.02 -18.98
CA TYR A 44 4.85 6.83 -17.85
C TYR A 44 4.19 8.14 -18.28
N ASP A 45 4.25 8.51 -19.57
CA ASP A 45 3.56 9.69 -20.12
C ASP A 45 2.03 9.55 -20.05
N LEU A 46 1.53 8.31 -19.96
CA LEU A 46 0.11 7.97 -19.83
C LEU A 46 -0.41 8.01 -18.38
N ILE A 47 0.45 8.26 -17.38
CA ILE A 47 -0.01 8.37 -15.99
C ILE A 47 -0.83 9.65 -15.82
N ASP A 48 -2.11 9.48 -15.52
CA ASP A 48 -3.00 10.56 -15.10
C ASP A 48 -2.67 11.01 -13.66
N VAL A 49 -1.71 11.92 -13.55
CA VAL A 49 -1.28 12.50 -12.27
C VAL A 49 -2.40 13.24 -11.53
N SER A 50 -3.41 13.73 -12.24
CA SER A 50 -4.55 14.41 -11.60
C SER A 50 -5.38 13.40 -10.81
N GLN A 51 -5.65 12.23 -11.38
CA GLN A 51 -6.29 11.13 -10.67
C GLN A 51 -5.44 10.66 -9.47
N LYS A 52 -4.12 10.48 -9.64
CA LYS A 52 -3.24 10.07 -8.54
C LYS A 52 -3.22 11.10 -7.40
N ARG A 53 -3.27 12.40 -7.74
CA ARG A 53 -3.36 13.49 -6.76
C ARG A 53 -4.67 13.45 -5.98
N ALA A 54 -5.79 13.18 -6.64
CA ALA A 54 -7.07 13.05 -5.97
C ALA A 54 -7.07 11.90 -4.94
N LEU A 55 -6.40 10.78 -5.24
CA LEU A 55 -6.23 9.69 -4.26
C LEU A 55 -5.49 10.16 -3.00
N VAL A 56 -4.38 10.89 -3.16
CA VAL A 56 -3.61 11.43 -2.02
C VAL A 56 -4.39 12.50 -1.26
N SER A 57 -5.17 13.33 -1.96
CA SER A 57 -6.06 14.31 -1.35
C SER A 57 -7.09 13.65 -0.44
N ASN A 58 -7.74 12.57 -0.90
CA ASN A 58 -8.72 11.85 -0.10
C ASN A 58 -8.12 11.27 1.20
N VAL A 59 -6.85 10.84 1.17
CA VAL A 59 -6.15 10.41 2.40
C VAL A 59 -5.90 11.60 3.32
N THR A 60 -5.48 12.75 2.76
CA THR A 60 -5.24 13.97 3.53
C THR A 60 -6.53 14.42 4.24
N ASP A 61 -7.65 14.46 3.52
CA ASP A 61 -8.95 14.83 4.08
C ASP A 61 -9.38 13.85 5.18
N ALA A 62 -9.18 12.54 4.98
CA ALA A 62 -9.49 11.53 5.99
C ALA A 62 -8.62 11.64 7.25
N VAL A 63 -7.34 12.00 7.10
CA VAL A 63 -6.46 12.30 8.24
C VAL A 63 -6.95 13.54 8.98
N GLU A 64 -7.34 14.58 8.26
CA GLU A 64 -7.87 15.79 8.87
C GLU A 64 -9.14 15.50 9.69
N MET A 65 -10.05 14.67 9.17
CA MET A 65 -11.24 14.22 9.92
C MET A 65 -10.87 13.52 11.23
N LEU A 66 -9.83 12.68 11.23
CA LEU A 66 -9.33 12.05 12.46
C LEU A 66 -8.75 13.09 13.41
N ILE A 67 -7.91 14.01 12.95
CA ILE A 67 -7.34 15.07 13.79
C ILE A 67 -8.46 15.95 14.40
N GLN A 68 -9.44 16.34 13.60
CA GLN A 68 -10.59 17.14 14.04
C GLN A 68 -11.39 16.42 15.13
N HIS A 69 -11.53 15.09 15.06
CA HIS A 69 -12.18 14.30 16.11
C HIS A 69 -11.49 14.41 17.48
N PHE A 70 -10.16 14.52 17.50
CA PHE A 70 -9.40 14.69 18.75
C PHE A 70 -9.28 16.16 19.18
N SER A 71 -9.59 17.12 18.31
CA SER A 71 -9.40 18.56 18.59
C SER A 71 -10.12 19.12 19.84
N PRO A 72 -11.26 18.58 20.31
CA PRO A 72 -11.91 19.09 21.52
C PRO A 72 -11.22 18.69 22.82
N ALA A 73 -10.31 17.72 22.80
CA ALA A 73 -9.67 17.20 24.01
C ALA A 73 -8.71 18.24 24.63
N THR A 74 -8.85 18.44 25.92
CA THR A 74 -8.07 19.38 26.73
C THR A 74 -7.01 18.69 27.58
N ASP A 75 -7.11 17.37 27.75
CA ASP A 75 -6.16 16.56 28.49
C ASP A 75 -5.95 15.15 27.88
N GLN A 76 -5.03 14.39 28.47
CA GLN A 76 -4.66 13.05 28.00
C GLN A 76 -5.77 12.01 28.23
N ALA A 77 -6.62 12.19 29.24
CA ALA A 77 -7.71 11.27 29.53
C ALA A 77 -8.83 11.42 28.50
N GLU A 78 -9.15 12.65 28.09
CA GLU A 78 -10.09 12.94 27.01
C GLU A 78 -9.57 12.40 25.67
N LEU A 79 -8.28 12.59 25.36
CA LEU A 79 -7.67 11.99 24.16
C LEU A 79 -7.79 10.46 24.16
N ALA A 80 -7.49 9.81 25.29
CA ALA A 80 -7.60 8.36 25.42
C ALA A 80 -9.05 7.87 25.26
N PHE A 81 -10.01 8.60 25.84
CA PHE A 81 -11.44 8.30 25.67
C PHE A 81 -11.87 8.40 24.19
N LEU A 82 -11.46 9.48 23.51
CA LEU A 82 -11.80 9.71 22.10
C LEU A 82 -11.19 8.67 21.16
N GLY A 83 -10.01 8.15 21.50
CA GLY A 83 -9.30 7.13 20.71
C GLY A 83 -9.68 5.68 21.03
N ASP A 84 -10.41 5.43 22.11
CA ASP A 84 -10.82 4.08 22.51
C ASP A 84 -12.18 3.68 21.92
N SER A 85 -12.14 2.79 20.93
CA SER A 85 -13.34 2.26 20.26
C SER A 85 -14.34 1.55 21.19
N LYS A 86 -13.91 1.07 22.37
CA LYS A 86 -14.79 0.45 23.37
C LYS A 86 -15.57 1.48 24.16
N GLN A 87 -15.01 2.67 24.34
CA GLN A 87 -15.62 3.78 25.06
C GLN A 87 -16.42 4.67 24.11
N SER A 88 -15.86 4.96 22.92
CA SER A 88 -16.49 5.76 21.88
C SER A 88 -16.30 5.11 20.50
N PRO A 89 -17.39 4.74 19.80
CA PRO A 89 -17.29 4.15 18.46
C PRO A 89 -16.90 5.18 17.38
N ALA A 90 -16.89 6.48 17.69
CA ALA A 90 -16.76 7.55 16.71
C ALA A 90 -15.42 7.49 15.95
N CYS A 91 -14.30 7.35 16.66
CA CYS A 91 -12.98 7.26 16.04
C CYS A 91 -12.86 6.06 15.10
N ALA A 92 -13.34 4.89 15.52
CA ALA A 92 -13.33 3.68 14.70
C ALA A 92 -14.19 3.86 13.44
N LYS A 93 -15.35 4.52 13.56
CA LYS A 93 -16.22 4.83 12.41
C LYS A 93 -15.57 5.80 11.43
N ILE A 94 -14.90 6.84 11.91
CA ILE A 94 -14.17 7.77 11.03
C ILE A 94 -13.05 7.01 10.29
N ALA A 95 -12.27 6.20 11.01
CA ALA A 95 -11.22 5.39 10.38
C ALA A 95 -11.80 4.47 9.29
N LEU A 96 -12.86 3.71 9.58
CA LEU A 96 -13.47 2.76 8.64
C LEU A 96 -14.19 3.41 7.46
N ASN A 97 -14.78 4.60 7.64
CA ASN A 97 -15.58 5.25 6.60
C ASN A 97 -14.79 6.25 5.76
N ALA A 98 -13.65 6.75 6.26
CA ALA A 98 -12.83 7.74 5.56
C ALA A 98 -11.42 7.23 5.27
N LEU A 99 -10.64 6.89 6.31
CA LEU A 99 -9.22 6.58 6.14
C LEU A 99 -9.00 5.23 5.45
N CYS A 100 -9.67 4.17 5.88
CA CYS A 100 -9.50 2.84 5.31
C CYS A 100 -9.86 2.80 3.81
N PRO A 101 -11.01 3.36 3.35
CA PRO A 101 -11.32 3.43 1.93
C PRO A 101 -10.32 4.28 1.13
N ALA A 102 -9.87 5.41 1.67
CA ALA A 102 -8.89 6.28 1.00
C ALA A 102 -7.54 5.56 0.80
N LEU A 103 -7.03 4.90 1.85
CA LEU A 103 -5.82 4.08 1.77
C LEU A 103 -6.02 2.87 0.85
N TYR A 104 -7.17 2.20 0.93
CA TYR A 104 -7.46 1.07 0.03
C TYR A 104 -7.44 1.51 -1.44
N ALA A 105 -7.97 2.69 -1.76
CA ALA A 105 -7.94 3.24 -3.11
C ALA A 105 -6.51 3.48 -3.61
N ILE A 106 -5.61 3.98 -2.75
CA ILE A 106 -4.17 4.11 -3.07
C ILE A 106 -3.58 2.75 -3.46
N PHE A 107 -3.83 1.70 -2.67
CA PHE A 107 -3.27 0.38 -2.92
C PHE A 107 -4.04 -0.43 -3.96
N ARG A 108 -5.23 0.01 -4.38
CA ARG A 108 -5.98 -0.58 -5.48
C ARG A 108 -5.57 0.00 -6.83
N ASP A 109 -4.99 1.19 -6.84
CA ASP A 109 -4.53 1.89 -8.04
C ASP A 109 -3.49 1.08 -8.83
N GLY A 110 -3.84 0.71 -10.07
CA GLY A 110 -3.01 -0.11 -10.95
C GLY A 110 -2.75 -1.53 -10.44
N LEU A 111 -3.58 -2.05 -9.53
CA LEU A 111 -3.48 -3.44 -9.07
C LEU A 111 -3.92 -4.38 -10.20
N LYS A 112 -3.04 -5.32 -10.58
CA LYS A 112 -3.36 -6.35 -11.59
C LYS A 112 -4.55 -7.18 -11.14
N GLU A 113 -5.37 -7.68 -12.06
CA GLU A 113 -6.47 -8.59 -11.72
C GLU A 113 -5.95 -9.95 -11.22
N ASN A 114 -4.85 -10.43 -11.81
CA ASN A 114 -4.26 -11.73 -11.51
C ASN A 114 -2.75 -11.62 -11.34
N ILE A 115 -2.18 -12.53 -10.53
CA ILE A 115 -0.73 -12.71 -10.39
C ILE A 115 -0.33 -14.12 -10.80
N GLU A 116 0.80 -14.23 -11.49
CA GLU A 116 1.37 -15.53 -11.88
C GLU A 116 2.04 -16.21 -10.68
N THR A 117 1.77 -17.51 -10.55
CA THR A 117 2.39 -18.39 -9.54
C THR A 117 2.87 -19.67 -10.20
N SER A 118 3.68 -20.45 -9.49
CA SER A 118 4.12 -21.77 -9.96
C SER A 118 2.96 -22.75 -10.21
N PHE A 119 1.75 -22.44 -9.73
CA PHE A 119 0.55 -23.24 -9.88
C PHE A 119 -0.49 -22.59 -10.80
N GLY A 120 -0.09 -21.56 -11.57
CA GLY A 120 -0.95 -20.79 -12.46
C GLY A 120 -1.36 -19.43 -11.91
N ALA A 121 -2.15 -18.70 -12.70
CA ALA A 121 -2.67 -17.39 -12.35
C ALA A 121 -3.70 -17.51 -11.20
N VAL A 122 -3.55 -16.64 -10.20
CA VAL A 122 -4.52 -16.51 -9.10
C VAL A 122 -5.03 -15.08 -9.04
N ASN A 123 -6.29 -14.92 -8.59
CA ASN A 123 -6.86 -13.60 -8.31
C ASN A 123 -5.92 -12.84 -7.38
N ASN A 124 -5.68 -11.58 -7.74
CA ASN A 124 -4.88 -10.66 -6.96
C ASN A 124 -5.77 -9.78 -6.09
N SER A 125 -5.20 -9.27 -5.00
CA SER A 125 -5.90 -8.41 -4.07
C SER A 125 -4.90 -7.57 -3.29
N VAL A 126 -5.37 -6.44 -2.76
CA VAL A 126 -4.58 -5.62 -1.84
C VAL A 126 -4.15 -6.44 -0.63
N TRP A 127 -5.01 -7.34 -0.14
CA TRP A 127 -4.69 -8.21 0.99
C TRP A 127 -3.50 -9.14 0.69
N GLN A 128 -3.46 -9.78 -0.47
CA GLN A 128 -2.31 -10.62 -0.84
C GLN A 128 -1.01 -9.82 -0.95
N MET A 129 -1.07 -8.56 -1.40
CA MET A 129 0.09 -7.66 -1.39
C MET A 129 0.55 -7.36 0.06
N VAL A 130 -0.39 -7.09 0.98
CA VAL A 130 -0.09 -6.92 2.41
C VAL A 130 0.57 -8.18 2.99
N GLU A 131 0.05 -9.36 2.68
CA GLU A 131 0.64 -10.63 3.11
C GLU A 131 2.05 -10.83 2.55
N ALA A 132 2.27 -10.52 1.28
CA ALA A 132 3.57 -10.63 0.64
C ALA A 132 4.61 -9.70 1.28
N THR A 133 4.22 -8.44 1.55
CA THR A 133 5.12 -7.44 2.16
C THR A 133 5.45 -7.76 3.62
N ALA A 134 4.52 -8.38 4.36
CA ALA A 134 4.70 -8.76 5.76
C ALA A 134 5.64 -9.96 5.99
N ARG A 135 5.85 -10.82 4.98
CA ARG A 135 6.68 -12.04 5.13
C ARG A 135 8.20 -11.79 5.05
N GLN A 136 8.65 -10.55 4.85
CA GLN A 136 10.07 -10.27 4.56
C GLN A 136 10.91 -9.96 5.80
N GLY A 137 11.45 -11.01 6.42
CA GLY A 137 12.60 -10.91 7.33
C GLY A 137 12.33 -10.32 8.72
N PRO A 138 13.37 -10.15 9.57
CA PRO A 138 13.21 -9.79 10.97
C PRO A 138 12.54 -8.42 11.21
N ILE A 139 12.76 -7.46 10.29
CA ILE A 139 12.21 -6.10 10.36
C ILE A 139 10.67 -6.08 10.27
N THR A 140 10.05 -7.07 9.62
CA THR A 140 8.59 -7.14 9.48
C THR A 140 7.94 -8.03 10.52
N LYS A 141 8.63 -8.45 11.58
CA LYS A 141 8.07 -9.40 12.57
C LYS A 141 6.73 -8.94 13.14
N SER A 142 6.64 -7.71 13.65
CA SER A 142 5.39 -7.16 14.21
C SER A 142 4.29 -7.00 13.15
N LEU A 143 4.68 -6.66 11.93
CA LEU A 143 3.76 -6.57 10.79
C LEU A 143 3.21 -7.97 10.43
N ASN A 144 4.07 -8.99 10.42
CA ASN A 144 3.69 -10.38 10.19
C ASN A 144 2.78 -10.91 11.28
N GLU A 145 3.07 -10.63 12.54
CA GLU A 145 2.23 -11.01 13.69
C GLU A 145 0.82 -10.41 13.58
N LEU A 146 0.70 -9.15 13.13
CA LEU A 146 -0.60 -8.51 12.89
C LEU A 146 -1.36 -9.21 11.75
N VAL A 147 -0.71 -9.50 10.64
CA VAL A 147 -1.31 -10.22 9.51
C VAL A 147 -1.76 -11.62 9.92
N LEU A 148 -0.94 -12.37 10.67
CA LEU A 148 -1.28 -13.70 11.17
C LEU A 148 -2.48 -13.64 12.12
N ARG A 149 -2.52 -12.66 13.03
CA ARG A 149 -3.65 -12.46 13.93
C ARG A 149 -4.95 -12.23 13.17
N ILE A 150 -4.94 -11.37 12.15
CA ILE A 150 -6.13 -11.10 11.33
C ILE A 150 -6.54 -12.34 10.53
N ASN A 151 -5.59 -13.09 10.00
CA ASN A 151 -5.86 -14.31 9.25
C ASN A 151 -6.38 -15.47 10.11
N SER A 152 -6.11 -15.47 11.43
CA SER A 152 -6.67 -16.46 12.35
C SER A 152 -8.12 -16.17 12.76
N GLU A 153 -8.68 -15.02 12.39
CA GLU A 153 -10.06 -14.67 12.71
C GLU A 153 -11.01 -15.22 11.64
N ASP A 154 -11.69 -16.33 11.94
CA ASP A 154 -12.64 -17.00 11.03
C ASP A 154 -13.79 -16.09 10.57
N ALA A 155 -14.12 -15.08 11.38
CA ALA A 155 -15.17 -14.12 11.06
C ALA A 155 -14.81 -13.19 9.89
N VAL A 156 -13.52 -13.03 9.55
CA VAL A 156 -13.05 -12.07 8.54
C VAL A 156 -12.56 -12.80 7.30
N THR A 157 -13.45 -13.05 6.34
CA THR A 157 -13.12 -13.76 5.10
C THR A 157 -12.70 -12.83 3.97
N GLU A 158 -13.31 -11.66 3.88
CA GLU A 158 -13.13 -10.72 2.77
C GLU A 158 -11.85 -9.91 2.89
N GLY A 159 -11.06 -9.86 1.81
CA GLY A 159 -9.78 -9.15 1.78
C GLY A 159 -9.89 -7.65 2.10
N LEU A 160 -11.03 -7.02 1.78
CA LEU A 160 -11.31 -5.63 2.14
C LEU A 160 -11.47 -5.46 3.66
N VAL A 161 -12.24 -6.34 4.32
CA VAL A 161 -12.45 -6.27 5.78
C VAL A 161 -11.14 -6.60 6.52
N LYS A 162 -10.33 -7.53 5.99
CA LYS A 162 -8.98 -7.80 6.51
C LYS A 162 -8.09 -6.57 6.40
N PHE A 163 -8.13 -5.88 5.27
CA PHE A 163 -7.40 -4.63 5.07
C PHE A 163 -7.84 -3.55 6.06
N ASN A 164 -9.14 -3.37 6.27
CA ASN A 164 -9.67 -2.43 7.24
C ASN A 164 -9.15 -2.74 8.66
N ALA A 165 -9.28 -4.00 9.10
CA ALA A 165 -8.74 -4.45 10.40
C ALA A 165 -7.24 -4.22 10.52
N PHE A 166 -6.50 -4.41 9.43
CA PHE A 166 -5.07 -4.17 9.37
C PHE A 166 -4.71 -2.68 9.55
N ILE A 167 -5.43 -1.77 8.90
CA ILE A 167 -5.24 -0.32 9.11
C ILE A 167 -5.56 0.08 10.56
N LEU A 168 -6.63 -0.45 11.17
CA LEU A 168 -6.91 -0.24 12.60
C LEU A 168 -5.76 -0.73 13.49
N GLY A 169 -5.17 -1.89 13.16
CA GLY A 169 -4.00 -2.41 13.84
C GLY A 169 -2.77 -1.51 13.72
N LEU A 170 -2.53 -0.95 12.53
CA LEU A 170 -1.43 0.01 12.31
C LEU A 170 -1.65 1.35 13.02
N LEU A 171 -2.89 1.82 13.12
CA LEU A 171 -3.24 3.01 13.92
C LEU A 171 -2.90 2.80 15.39
N ASN A 172 -3.29 1.65 15.96
CA ASN A 172 -2.95 1.29 17.35
C ASN A 172 -1.44 1.19 17.57
N ALA A 173 -0.69 0.76 16.55
CA ALA A 173 0.77 0.68 16.58
C ALA A 173 1.46 1.99 16.18
N GLN A 174 0.70 3.04 15.84
CA GLN A 174 1.20 4.35 15.40
C GLN A 174 2.18 4.24 14.21
N SER A 175 1.92 3.31 13.29
CA SER A 175 2.90 2.88 12.28
C SER A 175 2.34 2.88 10.84
N VAL A 176 1.29 3.65 10.56
CA VAL A 176 0.66 3.70 9.23
C VAL A 176 1.63 4.28 8.19
N ASP A 177 2.22 5.44 8.47
CA ASP A 177 3.25 6.09 7.64
C ASP A 177 4.49 5.21 7.47
N ALA A 178 4.97 4.61 8.56
CA ALA A 178 6.11 3.70 8.54
C ALA A 178 5.85 2.49 7.63
N TRP A 179 4.64 1.91 7.67
CA TRP A 179 4.25 0.82 6.79
C TRP A 179 4.17 1.26 5.32
N VAL A 180 3.53 2.39 5.01
CA VAL A 180 3.47 2.91 3.62
C VAL A 180 4.89 3.18 3.08
N SER A 181 5.75 3.77 3.91
CA SER A 181 7.16 4.02 3.58
C SER A 181 7.93 2.72 3.35
N TYR A 182 7.62 1.67 4.11
CA TYR A 182 8.19 0.36 3.90
C TYR A 182 7.73 -0.26 2.58
N VAL A 183 6.42 -0.24 2.27
CA VAL A 183 5.86 -0.86 1.06
C VAL A 183 6.50 -0.27 -0.21
N ARG A 184 6.69 1.06 -0.28
CA ARG A 184 7.31 1.71 -1.45
C ARG A 184 8.78 1.34 -1.69
N THR A 185 9.42 0.59 -0.79
CA THR A 185 10.79 0.04 -0.99
C THR A 185 10.80 -1.37 -1.56
N ARG A 186 9.63 -1.99 -1.72
CA ARG A 186 9.49 -3.42 -2.05
C ARG A 186 9.22 -3.63 -3.54
N GLU A 187 10.12 -3.14 -4.37
CA GLU A 187 10.00 -3.18 -5.84
C GLU A 187 9.61 -4.56 -6.37
N SER A 188 10.28 -5.63 -5.92
CA SER A 188 10.01 -7.00 -6.41
C SER A 188 8.59 -7.50 -6.10
N ILE A 189 8.03 -7.10 -4.96
CA ILE A 189 6.63 -7.39 -4.63
C ILE A 189 5.73 -6.49 -5.47
N LEU A 190 6.00 -5.19 -5.51
CA LEU A 190 5.18 -4.24 -6.24
C LEU A 190 5.09 -4.57 -7.73
N ALA A 191 6.20 -4.91 -8.38
CA ALA A 191 6.25 -5.31 -9.78
C ALA A 191 5.44 -6.59 -10.05
N LYS A 192 5.34 -7.49 -9.06
CA LYS A 192 4.49 -8.68 -9.17
C LYS A 192 3.01 -8.31 -9.11
N HIS A 193 2.61 -7.41 -8.21
CA HIS A 193 1.20 -7.11 -7.91
C HIS A 193 0.59 -5.98 -8.75
N TYR A 194 1.40 -5.08 -9.31
CA TYR A 194 0.93 -3.84 -9.94
C TYR A 194 1.41 -3.68 -11.38
N ASP A 195 0.61 -2.97 -12.16
CA ASP A 195 0.98 -2.41 -13.44
C ASP A 195 1.80 -1.13 -13.28
N SER A 196 2.54 -0.75 -14.32
CA SER A 196 3.51 0.35 -14.26
C SER A 196 2.89 1.73 -14.10
N ASP A 197 1.60 1.88 -14.35
CA ASP A 197 0.84 3.12 -14.16
C ASP A 197 0.31 3.28 -12.71
N SER A 198 0.50 2.27 -11.85
CA SER A 198 0.20 2.34 -10.42
C SER A 198 1.03 3.42 -9.73
N LEU A 199 0.40 4.22 -8.87
CA LEU A 199 1.05 5.24 -8.04
C LEU A 199 2.24 4.68 -7.25
N ILE A 200 2.04 3.52 -6.60
CA ILE A 200 3.01 2.95 -5.67
C ILE A 200 4.20 2.36 -6.43
N LEU A 201 3.96 1.61 -7.51
CA LEU A 201 5.04 1.05 -8.32
C LEU A 201 5.80 2.13 -9.10
N ALA A 202 5.10 3.05 -9.76
CA ALA A 202 5.73 4.14 -10.52
C ALA A 202 6.61 5.01 -9.61
N GLY A 203 6.14 5.35 -8.41
CA GLY A 203 6.93 6.09 -7.43
C GLY A 203 8.14 5.30 -6.91
N CYS A 204 7.99 3.98 -6.72
CA CYS A 204 9.06 3.07 -6.30
C CYS A 204 10.20 2.99 -7.33
N VAL A 205 9.88 2.75 -8.61
CA VAL A 205 10.86 2.65 -9.71
C VAL A 205 11.38 4.01 -10.18
N GLY A 206 10.80 5.09 -9.65
CA GLY A 206 11.40 6.41 -9.65
C GLY A 206 10.82 7.43 -10.60
N GLU A 207 9.57 7.25 -11.02
CA GLU A 207 8.79 8.30 -11.66
C GLU A 207 8.63 9.49 -10.68
N SER A 208 9.10 10.67 -11.07
CA SER A 208 9.29 11.80 -10.17
C SER A 208 7.99 12.40 -9.64
N ARG A 209 6.92 12.42 -10.44
CA ARG A 209 5.62 13.00 -10.06
C ARG A 209 4.91 12.09 -9.06
N CYS A 210 4.91 10.78 -9.31
CA CYS A 210 4.41 9.76 -8.40
C CYS A 210 5.22 9.75 -7.09
N ARG A 211 6.55 9.85 -7.15
CA ARG A 211 7.39 9.95 -5.95
C ARG A 211 7.01 11.17 -5.09
N ALA A 212 6.85 12.35 -5.69
CA ALA A 212 6.43 13.55 -4.97
C ALA A 212 5.03 13.40 -4.34
N LEU A 213 4.11 12.72 -5.02
CA LEU A 213 2.79 12.39 -4.46
C LEU A 213 2.89 11.41 -3.29
N LEU A 214 3.78 10.42 -3.35
CA LEU A 214 4.03 9.51 -2.23
C LEU A 214 4.69 10.21 -1.04
N ASP A 215 5.59 11.16 -1.28
CA ASP A 215 6.17 11.97 -0.21
C ASP A 215 5.08 12.84 0.45
N THR A 216 4.15 13.38 -0.34
CA THR A 216 2.97 14.11 0.18
C THR A 216 2.05 13.19 1.00
N LEU A 217 1.79 11.98 0.51
CA LEU A 217 1.02 10.97 1.22
C LEU A 217 1.65 10.64 2.57
N LEU A 218 2.96 10.38 2.61
CA LEU A 218 3.67 10.10 3.86
C LEU A 218 3.59 11.28 4.83
N ALA A 219 3.85 12.50 4.35
CA ALA A 219 3.71 13.73 5.14
C ALA A 219 2.30 13.88 5.73
N SER A 220 1.25 13.58 4.96
CA SER A 220 -0.14 13.64 5.44
C SER A 220 -0.45 12.60 6.52
N LEU A 221 0.23 11.45 6.53
CA LEU A 221 -0.01 10.37 7.49
C LEU A 221 0.74 10.58 8.81
N GLU A 222 1.82 11.35 8.82
CA GLU A 222 2.66 11.57 10.00
C GLU A 222 1.90 12.02 11.25
N PRO A 223 0.92 12.95 11.19
CA PRO A 223 0.21 13.40 12.38
C PRO A 223 -0.50 12.29 13.15
N LEU A 224 -0.92 11.21 12.46
CA LEU A 224 -1.61 10.09 13.09
C LEU A 224 -0.75 9.39 14.14
N ARG A 225 0.58 9.43 14.02
CA ARG A 225 1.50 8.81 14.99
C ARG A 225 1.39 9.41 16.39
N LEU A 226 0.83 10.62 16.52
CA LEU A 226 0.71 11.35 17.79
C LEU A 226 -0.62 11.07 18.52
N LEU A 227 -1.58 10.42 17.86
CA LEU A 227 -2.92 10.19 18.41
C LEU A 227 -2.98 8.85 19.17
N PRO A 228 -3.65 8.77 20.33
CA PRO A 228 -3.68 7.57 21.16
C PRO A 228 -4.81 6.62 20.74
N PHE A 229 -4.62 5.90 19.64
CA PHE A 229 -5.60 4.94 19.15
C PHE A 229 -5.67 3.67 20.00
N SER A 230 -6.89 3.25 20.34
CA SER A 230 -7.22 1.95 20.94
C SER A 230 -8.45 1.37 20.25
N LEU A 231 -8.24 0.88 19.03
CA LEU A 231 -9.28 0.44 18.11
C LEU A 231 -9.41 -1.09 18.12
N ASP A 232 -10.63 -1.62 18.28
CA ASP A 232 -10.92 -3.04 18.10
C ASP A 232 -10.78 -3.39 16.60
N LEU A 233 -9.86 -4.29 16.27
CA LEU A 233 -9.62 -4.74 14.89
C LEU A 233 -10.89 -5.37 14.28
N MET A 234 -11.73 -6.00 15.12
CA MET A 234 -12.96 -6.66 14.69
C MET A 234 -14.19 -5.73 14.75
N PHE A 235 -13.97 -4.43 14.93
CA PHE A 235 -15.05 -3.45 15.10
C PHE A 235 -16.06 -3.47 13.94
N GLU A 236 -15.58 -3.46 12.69
CA GLU A 236 -16.43 -3.48 11.49
C GLU A 236 -17.34 -4.72 11.48
N MET A 237 -16.76 -5.89 11.75
CA MET A 237 -17.49 -7.16 11.78
C MET A 237 -18.55 -7.18 12.89
N ARG A 238 -18.24 -6.64 14.07
CA ARG A 238 -19.22 -6.54 15.16
C ARG A 238 -20.37 -5.59 14.80
N GLU A 239 -20.09 -4.49 14.13
CA GLU A 239 -21.12 -3.54 13.67
C GLU A 239 -22.00 -4.13 12.56
N LEU A 240 -21.42 -4.87 11.61
CA LEU A 240 -22.17 -5.59 10.59
C LEU A 240 -23.11 -6.62 11.23
N HIS A 241 -22.60 -7.46 12.14
CA HIS A 241 -23.44 -8.43 12.86
C HIS A 241 -24.56 -7.76 13.67
N ARG A 242 -24.28 -6.64 14.34
CA ARG A 242 -25.31 -5.87 15.05
C ARG A 242 -26.37 -5.31 14.10
N SER A 243 -25.95 -4.85 12.92
CA SER A 243 -26.85 -4.27 11.93
C SER A 243 -27.75 -5.33 11.29
N PHE A 244 -27.21 -6.50 10.94
CA PHE A 244 -28.01 -7.63 10.47
C PHE A 244 -29.06 -8.08 11.49
N LYS A 245 -28.69 -8.20 12.78
CA LYS A 245 -29.65 -8.57 13.85
C LYS A 245 -30.77 -7.54 14.02
N ARG A 246 -30.46 -6.25 13.89
CA ARG A 246 -31.48 -5.19 13.93
C ARG A 246 -32.47 -5.33 12.79
N ILE A 247 -31.99 -5.46 11.56
CA ILE A 247 -32.83 -5.65 10.36
C ILE A 247 -33.71 -6.89 10.53
N GLU A 248 -33.15 -8.01 10.98
CA GLU A 248 -33.91 -9.26 11.20
C GLU A 248 -35.03 -9.09 12.24
N ASN A 249 -34.76 -8.36 13.33
CA ASN A 249 -35.76 -8.06 14.35
C ASN A 249 -36.85 -7.13 13.83
N ASP A 250 -36.48 -6.11 13.05
CA ASP A 250 -37.41 -5.16 12.44
C ASP A 250 -38.34 -5.87 11.44
N MET A 251 -37.78 -6.76 10.61
CA MET A 251 -38.56 -7.59 9.68
C MET A 251 -39.54 -8.49 10.45
N ARG A 252 -39.10 -9.15 11.53
CA ARG A 252 -40.00 -9.97 12.38
C ARG A 252 -41.09 -9.14 13.05
N ALA A 253 -40.78 -7.93 13.48
CA ALA A 253 -41.76 -7.02 14.09
C ALA A 253 -42.80 -6.56 13.06
N ALA A 254 -42.36 -6.20 11.85
CA ALA A 254 -43.25 -5.85 10.74
C ALA A 254 -44.21 -7.00 10.38
N SER A 255 -43.71 -8.23 10.26
CA SER A 255 -44.56 -9.40 9.97
C SER A 255 -45.59 -9.72 11.07
N ARG A 256 -45.32 -9.36 12.33
CA ARG A 256 -46.29 -9.53 13.43
C ARG A 256 -47.41 -8.48 13.40
N LEU A 257 -47.10 -7.27 12.96
CA LEU A 257 -48.08 -6.19 12.83
C LEU A 257 -49.07 -6.48 11.69
N ASP A 258 -48.60 -7.03 10.57
CA ASP A 258 -49.46 -7.43 9.44
C ASP A 258 -50.50 -8.49 9.84
N ILE A 259 -50.12 -9.49 10.65
CA ILE A 259 -51.05 -10.54 11.13
C ILE A 259 -52.12 -9.96 12.07
N SER A 260 -51.74 -8.98 12.92
CA SER A 260 -52.69 -8.35 13.85
C SER A 260 -53.68 -7.40 13.18
N GLY A 261 -53.36 -6.88 11.99
CA GLY A 261 -54.26 -6.03 11.20
C GLY A 261 -55.35 -6.81 10.46
N GLU A 262 -55.09 -8.07 10.09
CA GLU A 262 -56.07 -8.93 9.41
C GLU A 262 -57.11 -9.54 10.37
N GLU A 263 -56.79 -9.74 11.65
CA GLU A 263 -57.74 -10.31 12.62
C GLU A 263 -58.80 -9.30 13.12
N GLN A 264 -58.63 -8.01 12.85
CA GLN A 264 -59.54 -6.95 13.30
C GLN A 264 -60.73 -6.68 12.36
N TRP A 265 -60.78 -7.33 11.19
CA TRP A 265 -61.91 -7.22 10.25
C TRP A 265 -62.61 -8.56 10.05
N ARG A 266 -63.33 -9.05 11.07
CA ARG A 266 -64.43 -9.99 10.84
C ARG A 266 -65.74 -9.20 10.78
N PRO A 267 -66.42 -9.09 9.62
CA PRO A 267 -67.77 -8.58 9.59
C PRO A 267 -68.64 -9.53 10.42
N GLY A 268 -69.21 -9.02 11.50
CA GLY A 268 -70.15 -9.76 12.34
C GLY A 268 -71.41 -10.15 11.56
N SER A 269 -71.94 -11.30 11.98
CA SER A 269 -73.17 -12.01 11.61
C SER A 269 -74.38 -11.15 11.25
#